data_AF-A0A844CTG2-F1
#
_entry.id   AF-A0A844CTG2-F1
#
_cell.length_a   1.000
_cell.length_b   1.000
_cell.length_c   1.000
_cell.angle_alpha   90.00
_cell.angle_beta   90.00
_cell.angle_gamma   90.00
#
_symmetry.space_group_name_H-M   'P 1'
#
loop_
_entity.id
_entity.type
_entity.pdbx_description
1 polymer ?
#
loop_
_entity_poly.entity_id
_entity_poly.type
_entity_poly.pdbx_seq_one_letter_code
_entity_poly.pdbx_strand_id
1 'polypeptide(L)'
;MFDFLKRLRGGPGEAEEGQRAKFERLVEELNAAIAELPEKPAVTITPETGALSFEMPEQFPDEALALPKPDATESEPESDNAEDTEKEEAKAV
;
A
#
# COMPACT_ATOMS: atom_id res chain seq x y z
N MET A 1 -28.46 -50.27 11.25
CA MET A 1 -27.17 -50.59 10.59
C MET A 1 -26.80 -49.57 9.50
N PHE A 2 -27.77 -49.01 8.76
CA PHE A 2 -27.52 -47.98 7.74
C PHE A 2 -27.13 -46.60 8.28
N ASP A 3 -27.51 -46.25 9.51
CA ASP A 3 -27.17 -44.94 10.10
C ASP A 3 -25.69 -44.80 10.47
N PHE A 4 -25.01 -45.92 10.70
CA PHE A 4 -23.57 -45.96 10.95
C PHE A 4 -22.77 -45.58 9.69
N LEU A 5 -23.19 -46.04 8.51
CA LEU A 5 -22.57 -45.70 7.22
C LEU A 5 -22.73 -44.21 6.86
N LYS A 6 -23.86 -43.58 7.23
CA LYS A 6 -24.06 -42.13 7.04
C LYS A 6 -23.09 -41.29 7.87
N ARG A 7 -22.68 -41.80 9.04
CA ARG A 7 -21.78 -41.10 9.98
C ARG A 7 -20.30 -41.28 9.62
N LEU A 8 -19.93 -42.37 8.93
CA LEU A 8 -18.60 -42.53 8.32
C LEU A 8 -18.43 -41.70 7.04
N ARG A 9 -19.52 -41.31 6.38
CA ARG A 9 -19.52 -40.50 5.16
C ARG A 9 -19.52 -38.99 5.47
N GLY A 10 -18.69 -38.57 6.44
CA GLY A 10 -18.55 -37.17 6.84
C GLY A 10 -19.81 -36.58 7.48
N GLY A 11 -19.66 -35.89 8.62
CA GLY A 11 -20.66 -34.89 9.01
C GLY A 11 -20.84 -33.87 7.89
N PRO A 12 -21.86 -32.97 7.93
CA PRO A 12 -22.02 -31.95 6.90
C PRO A 12 -20.70 -31.18 6.79
N GLY A 13 -19.90 -31.55 5.80
CA GLY A 13 -18.72 -30.80 5.42
C GLY A 13 -19.27 -29.44 5.05
N GLU A 14 -18.69 -28.41 5.63
CA GLU A 14 -18.92 -27.03 5.23
C GLU A 14 -19.02 -27.02 3.71
N ALA A 15 -20.22 -26.69 3.19
CA ALA A 15 -20.54 -26.91 1.79
C ALA A 15 -19.45 -26.20 0.98
N GLU A 16 -18.73 -26.94 0.14
CA GLU A 16 -17.65 -26.37 -0.65
C GLU A 16 -18.20 -25.14 -1.38
N GLU A 17 -17.56 -24.00 -1.12
CA GLU A 17 -17.98 -22.72 -1.67
C GLU A 17 -18.03 -22.84 -3.20
N GLY A 18 -19.20 -22.55 -3.78
CA GLY A 18 -19.36 -22.57 -5.23
C GLY A 18 -18.39 -21.59 -5.88
N GLN A 19 -17.87 -21.90 -7.07
CA GLN A 19 -16.83 -21.11 -7.74
C GLN A 19 -17.18 -19.61 -7.86
N ARG A 20 -18.45 -19.29 -8.13
CA ARG A 20 -18.94 -17.90 -8.19
C ARG A 20 -18.85 -17.19 -6.84
N ALA A 21 -19.38 -17.82 -5.78
CA ALA A 21 -19.34 -17.25 -4.43
C ALA A 21 -17.90 -16.98 -3.99
N LYS A 22 -17.01 -17.94 -4.27
CA LYS A 22 -15.57 -17.79 -4.02
C LYS A 22 -14.97 -16.60 -4.73
N PHE A 23 -15.32 -16.39 -6.01
CA PHE A 23 -14.81 -15.26 -6.77
C PHE A 23 -15.31 -13.93 -6.22
N GLU A 24 -16.61 -13.84 -5.91
CA GLU A 24 -17.22 -12.64 -5.32
C GLU A 24 -16.57 -12.28 -3.98
N ARG A 25 -16.37 -13.27 -3.09
CA ARG A 25 -15.66 -13.09 -1.83
C ARG A 25 -14.23 -12.57 -2.02
N LEU A 26 -13.47 -13.15 -2.94
CA LEU A 26 -12.09 -12.71 -3.22
C LEU A 26 -12.04 -11.26 -3.72
N VAL A 27 -13.01 -10.86 -4.55
CA VAL A 27 -13.11 -9.48 -5.05
C VAL A 27 -13.46 -8.52 -3.90
N GLU A 28 -14.37 -8.91 -3.01
CA GLU A 28 -14.71 -8.12 -1.82
C GLU A 28 -13.51 -7.94 -0.89
N GLU A 29 -12.79 -9.02 -0.60
CA GLU A 29 -11.58 -9.00 0.24
C GLU A 29 -10.48 -8.12 -0.35
N LEU A 30 -10.22 -8.26 -1.65
CA LEU A 30 -9.25 -7.42 -2.35
C LEU A 30 -9.63 -5.94 -2.31
N ASN A 31 -10.91 -5.63 -2.53
CA ASN A 31 -11.41 -4.25 -2.47
C ASN A 31 -11.30 -3.65 -1.07
N ALA A 32 -11.55 -4.45 -0.02
CA ALA A 32 -11.38 -4.01 1.35
C ALA A 32 -9.91 -3.66 1.64
N ALA A 33 -8.97 -4.52 1.24
CA ALA A 33 -7.54 -4.27 1.40
C ALA A 33 -7.08 -3.00 0.65
N ILE A 34 -7.54 -2.80 -0.59
CA ILE A 34 -7.23 -1.60 -1.38
C ILE A 34 -7.81 -0.33 -0.72
N ALA A 35 -8.96 -0.43 -0.06
CA ALA A 35 -9.59 0.71 0.60
C ALA A 35 -8.82 1.20 1.83
N GLU A 36 -8.01 0.35 2.46
CA GLU A 36 -7.16 0.70 3.60
C GLU A 36 -5.86 1.41 3.19
N LEU A 37 -5.50 1.37 1.89
CA LEU A 37 -4.30 2.01 1.38
C LEU A 37 -4.47 3.54 1.27
N PRO A 38 -3.44 4.34 1.59
CA PRO A 38 -3.49 5.79 1.47
C PRO A 38 -3.57 6.23 0.00
N GLU A 39 -2.87 5.50 -0.87
CA GLU A 39 -2.88 5.69 -2.32
C GLU A 39 -3.37 4.41 -3.00
N LYS A 40 -4.29 4.55 -3.95
CA LYS A 40 -4.90 3.40 -4.62
C LYS A 40 -4.01 2.90 -5.75
N PRO A 41 -3.69 1.60 -5.80
CA PRO A 41 -2.83 1.05 -6.82
C PRO A 41 -3.52 1.05 -8.19
N ALA A 42 -2.73 1.23 -9.26
CA ALA A 42 -3.20 0.94 -10.61
C ALA A 42 -3.30 -0.57 -10.82
N VAL A 43 -4.36 -1.02 -11.51
CA VAL A 43 -4.61 -2.45 -11.78
C VAL A 43 -4.48 -2.71 -13.26
N THR A 44 -3.61 -3.66 -13.62
CA THR A 44 -3.41 -4.12 -15.00
C THR A 44 -3.89 -5.55 -15.15
N ILE A 45 -4.63 -5.82 -16.22
CA ILE A 45 -5.05 -7.17 -16.63
C ILE A 45 -4.26 -7.55 -17.87
N THR A 46 -3.51 -8.66 -17.82
CA THR A 46 -2.86 -9.25 -18.99
C THR A 46 -3.85 -10.17 -19.70
N PRO A 47 -4.38 -9.83 -20.89
CA PRO A 47 -5.46 -10.58 -21.51
C PRO A 47 -5.07 -12.01 -21.91
N GLU A 48 -3.80 -12.25 -22.22
CA GLU A 48 -3.28 -13.53 -22.70
C GLU A 48 -3.27 -14.59 -21.58
N THR A 49 -3.04 -14.16 -20.34
CA THR A 49 -2.90 -15.05 -19.18
C THR A 49 -4.04 -14.89 -18.17
N GLY A 50 -4.79 -13.79 -18.24
CA GLY A 50 -5.76 -13.38 -17.22
C GLY A 50 -5.12 -12.94 -15.90
N ALA A 51 -3.80 -12.67 -15.88
CA ALA A 51 -3.11 -12.25 -14.68
C ALA A 51 -3.47 -10.81 -14.28
N LEU A 52 -3.59 -10.58 -12.97
CA LEU A 52 -3.73 -9.26 -12.38
C LEU A 52 -2.37 -8.81 -11.83
N SER A 53 -1.97 -7.59 -12.14
CA SER A 53 -0.79 -6.93 -11.55
C SER A 53 -1.22 -5.61 -10.93
N PHE A 54 -0.59 -5.25 -9.81
CA PHE A 54 -0.89 -4.06 -9.04
C PHE A 54 0.36 -3.20 -8.90
N GLU A 55 0.25 -1.92 -9.22
CA GLU A 55 1.28 -0.92 -8.89
C GLU A 55 1.02 -0.43 -7.46
N MET A 56 1.59 -1.14 -6.49
CA MET A 56 1.39 -0.86 -5.06
C MET A 56 2.11 0.43 -4.62
N PRO A 57 1.59 1.15 -3.61
CA PRO A 57 2.30 2.28 -3.04
C PRO A 57 3.66 1.84 -2.45
N GLU A 58 4.63 2.75 -2.42
CA GLU A 58 5.97 2.46 -1.90
C GLU A 58 5.97 2.10 -0.41
N GLN A 59 4.97 2.59 0.33
CA GLN A 59 4.87 2.39 1.76
C GLN A 59 3.45 2.01 2.17
N PHE A 60 3.33 0.96 2.97
CA PHE A 60 2.07 0.52 3.52
C PHE A 60 1.75 1.19 4.87
N PRO A 61 0.47 1.26 5.28
CA PRO A 61 0.06 1.90 6.53
C PRO A 61 0.72 1.33 7.79
N ASP A 62 0.92 0.02 7.81
CA ASP A 62 1.56 -0.71 8.92
C ASP A 62 3.06 -0.42 9.01
N GLU A 63 3.72 -0.24 7.87
CA GLU A 63 5.14 0.11 7.79
C GLU A 63 5.43 1.55 8.22
N ALA A 64 4.51 2.50 7.96
CA ALA A 64 4.65 3.88 8.43
C ALA A 64 4.64 4.01 9.96
N LEU A 65 3.97 3.09 10.67
CA LEU A 65 3.99 3.04 12.14
C LEU A 65 5.29 2.46 12.71
N ALA A 66 6.01 1.67 11.90
CA ALA A 66 7.26 1.02 12.31
C ALA A 66 8.49 1.91 12.07
N LEU A 67 8.39 2.95 11.24
CA LEU A 67 9.48 3.88 11.04
C LEU A 67 9.69 4.74 12.30
N PRO A 68 10.94 4.87 12.79
CA PRO A 68 11.24 5.85 13.83
C PRO A 68 10.83 7.23 13.33
N LYS A 69 10.12 7.99 14.17
CA LYS A 69 9.71 9.36 13.83
C LYS A 69 10.94 10.14 13.36
N PRO A 70 10.82 10.97 12.31
CA PRO A 70 11.91 11.86 11.93
C PRO A 70 12.29 12.68 13.17
N ASP A 71 13.59 12.70 13.48
CA ASP A 71 14.11 13.54 14.55
C ASP A 71 13.75 14.99 14.23
N ALA A 72 13.10 15.67 15.17
CA ALA A 72 12.75 17.08 15.07
C ALA A 72 13.99 17.98 15.28
N THR A 73 15.13 17.59 14.70
CA THR A 73 16.41 18.26 14.82
C THR A 73 17.11 18.20 13.47
N GLU A 74 16.69 19.06 12.54
CA GLU A 74 17.60 20.02 11.89
C GLU A 74 16.76 20.95 11.01
N SER A 75 16.39 22.10 11.58
CA SER A 75 15.93 23.25 10.82
C SER A 75 16.53 24.46 11.50
N GLU A 76 17.86 24.57 11.44
CA GLU A 76 18.49 25.88 11.43
C GLU A 76 18.62 26.29 9.95
N PRO A 77 17.99 27.37 9.50
CA PRO A 77 18.38 27.99 8.24
C PRO A 77 19.70 28.73 8.48
N GLU A 78 20.83 28.14 8.12
CA GLU A 78 22.05 28.90 7.83
C GLU A 78 21.79 29.75 6.59
N SER A 79 21.37 30.99 6.83
CA SER A 79 21.45 32.08 5.87
C SER A 79 22.89 32.58 5.83
N ASP A 80 23.76 31.86 5.11
CA ASP A 80 25.06 32.39 4.70
C ASP A 80 24.84 33.44 3.61
N ASN A 81 24.84 34.70 4.04
CA ASN A 81 24.79 35.86 3.16
C ASN A 81 26.20 36.12 2.62
N ALA A 82 26.41 35.64 1.39
CA ALA A 82 27.32 36.13 0.35
C ALA A 82 28.57 36.91 0.78
N GLU A 83 29.73 36.28 0.59
CA GLU A 83 31.01 36.95 0.42
C GLU A 83 31.10 37.59 -0.99
N ASP A 84 31.53 38.85 -0.98
CA ASP A 84 32.41 39.52 -1.94
C ASP A 84 31.86 40.05 -3.29
N THR A 85 31.84 41.38 -3.40
CA THR A 85 32.40 42.06 -4.57
C THR A 85 32.92 43.45 -4.17
N GLU A 86 34.23 43.55 -3.92
CA GLU A 86 34.98 44.81 -4.03
C GLU A 86 34.90 45.38 -5.47
N LYS A 87 34.52 46.66 -5.64
CA LYS A 87 35.28 47.65 -6.44
C LYS A 87 34.64 49.06 -6.51
N GLU A 88 35.47 50.03 -6.13
CA GLU A 88 35.77 51.32 -6.80
C GLU A 88 34.71 52.43 -7.01
N GLU A 89 35.12 53.62 -6.53
CA GLU A 89 35.00 54.96 -7.14
C GLU A 89 33.86 55.93 -6.74
N ALA A 90 34.26 56.90 -5.90
CA ALA A 90 34.13 58.35 -6.06
C ALA A 90 32.74 59.01 -6.25
N LYS A 91 32.33 59.80 -5.23
CA LYS A 91 31.90 61.19 -5.46
C LYS A 91 31.93 62.06 -4.19
N ALA A 92 32.54 63.23 -4.37
CA ALA A 92 32.56 64.37 -3.47
C ALA A 92 31.16 64.88 -3.09
N VAL A 93 31.02 65.41 -1.87
CA VAL A 93 30.63 66.82 -1.55
C VAL A 93 31.20 67.16 -0.17
#